data_AF-A0A5J5CXI0-F1
#
_entry.id   AF-A0A5J5CXI0-F1
#
_cell.length_a   1.000
_cell.length_b   1.000
_cell.length_c   1.000
_cell.angle_alpha   90.00
_cell.angle_beta   90.00
_cell.angle_gamma   90.00
#
_symmetry.space_group_name_H-M   'P 1'
#
loop_
_entity.id
_entity.type
_entity.pdbx_description
1 polymer ?
#
loop_
_entity_poly.entity_id
_entity_poly.type
_entity_poly.pdbx_seq_one_letter_code
_entity_poly.pdbx_strand_id
1 'polypeptide(L)'
;MKKWGGKNQCQRRRHDRDTDRTRRRTGEGEGRRSKVVGDKVMVLNRFGLWQEVAVVPSTHTFLIPEGMSFEEAAALPVNYITAYMMLFDFGNLRPNQSVLIHAAA
;
A
#
# COMPACT_ATOMS: atom_id res chain seq x y z
N MET A 1 33.69 -0.45 -23.99
CA MET A 1 32.40 0.16 -24.36
C MET A 1 31.44 -0.95 -24.81
N LYS A 2 30.66 -1.55 -23.90
CA LYS A 2 29.82 -2.74 -24.17
C LYS A 2 28.33 -2.38 -24.14
N LYS A 3 27.74 -2.42 -25.35
CA LYS A 3 26.33 -2.60 -25.75
C LYS A 3 25.24 -2.35 -24.69
N TRP A 4 24.45 -1.31 -24.92
CA TRP A 4 23.06 -1.17 -24.49
C TRP A 4 22.22 -2.28 -25.16
N GLY A 5 21.94 -3.34 -24.40
CA GLY A 5 21.09 -4.45 -24.84
C GLY A 5 19.69 -4.30 -24.24
N GLY A 6 18.71 -4.10 -25.12
CA GLY A 6 17.30 -4.01 -24.77
C GLY A 6 16.84 -5.21 -23.93
N LYS A 7 16.12 -4.89 -22.85
CA LYS A 7 15.27 -5.85 -22.13
C LYS A 7 13.88 -5.26 -22.05
N ASN A 8 13.18 -5.29 -23.18
CA ASN A 8 11.72 -5.27 -23.22
C ASN A 8 11.21 -6.61 -22.67
N GLN A 9 11.47 -6.89 -21.39
CA GLN A 9 10.86 -7.99 -20.67
C GLN A 9 9.55 -7.49 -20.07
N CYS A 10 8.62 -7.20 -20.97
CA CYS A 10 7.20 -7.29 -20.73
C CYS A 10 6.98 -8.66 -20.07
N GLN A 11 6.66 -8.65 -18.77
CA GLN A 11 6.52 -9.79 -17.87
C GLN A 11 5.29 -10.67 -18.21
N ARG A 12 5.04 -10.89 -19.50
CA ARG A 12 4.14 -11.90 -20.04
C ARG A 12 4.78 -13.27 -19.82
N ARG A 13 4.51 -13.88 -18.65
CA ARG A 13 4.45 -15.33 -18.38
C ARG A 13 4.57 -15.60 -16.88
N ARG A 14 3.58 -15.18 -16.07
CA ARG A 14 3.16 -15.89 -14.84
C ARG A 14 1.67 -15.61 -14.62
N HIS A 15 0.86 -16.15 -15.51
CA HIS A 15 -0.57 -16.30 -15.29
C HIS A 15 -0.77 -17.52 -14.36
N ASP A 16 -1.65 -17.36 -13.38
CA ASP A 16 -2.30 -18.42 -12.61
C ASP A 16 -1.44 -19.45 -11.88
N ARG A 17 -1.29 -19.25 -10.57
CA ARG A 17 -1.47 -20.27 -9.51
C ARG A 17 -0.95 -19.75 -8.17
N ASP A 18 -1.72 -18.92 -7.47
CA ASP A 18 -1.44 -18.66 -6.04
C ASP A 18 -2.67 -18.22 -5.23
N THR A 19 -3.84 -18.80 -5.51
CA THR A 19 -5.06 -18.61 -4.69
C THR A 19 -5.21 -19.64 -3.56
N ASP A 20 -4.23 -20.50 -3.30
CA ASP A 20 -4.35 -21.50 -2.23
C ASP A 20 -3.01 -21.88 -1.60
N ARG A 21 -2.52 -21.04 -0.67
CA ARG A 21 -1.78 -21.43 0.56
C ARG A 21 -1.05 -20.25 1.19
N THR A 22 -1.74 -19.51 2.05
CA THR A 22 -1.07 -18.83 3.18
C THR A 22 -2.04 -18.70 4.34
N ARG A 23 -2.45 -19.85 4.87
CA ARG A 23 -2.95 -19.96 6.26
C ARG A 23 -1.78 -19.68 7.20
N ARG A 24 -1.44 -18.42 7.42
CA ARG A 24 -0.73 -17.97 8.61
C ARG A 24 -1.58 -16.89 9.27
N ARG A 25 -2.06 -17.25 10.46
CA ARG A 25 -2.85 -16.42 11.35
C ARG A 25 -2.07 -15.15 11.68
N THR A 26 -2.58 -14.02 11.22
CA THR A 26 -2.29 -12.69 11.76
C THR A 26 -3.65 -12.06 12.02
N GLY A 27 -3.87 -11.54 13.23
CA GLY A 27 -5.17 -11.16 13.78
C GLY A 27 -6.16 -10.58 12.76
N GLU A 28 -7.34 -11.20 12.70
CA GLU A 28 -8.49 -10.69 11.98
C GLU A 28 -8.92 -9.37 12.64
N GLY A 29 -8.63 -8.25 11.98
CA GLY A 29 -9.45 -7.06 12.16
C GLY A 29 -10.81 -7.37 11.55
N GLU A 30 -11.82 -7.55 12.41
CA GLU A 30 -13.21 -7.72 12.02
C GLU A 30 -13.63 -6.58 11.08
N GLY A 31 -14.02 -6.91 9.84
CA GLY A 31 -14.56 -5.94 8.88
C GLY A 31 -13.87 -5.85 7.50
N ARG A 32 -12.93 -6.74 7.14
CA ARG A 32 -12.34 -6.71 5.79
C ARG A 32 -13.33 -7.25 4.74
N ARG A 33 -14.01 -6.35 4.01
CA ARG A 33 -14.70 -6.69 2.76
C ARG A 33 -13.72 -7.37 1.79
N SER A 34 -14.13 -8.48 1.18
CA SER A 34 -13.38 -9.12 0.11
C SER A 34 -13.32 -8.19 -1.09
N LYS A 35 -12.11 -7.97 -1.63
CA LYS A 35 -11.91 -7.13 -2.82
C LYS A 35 -12.40 -7.87 -4.06
N VAL A 36 -13.22 -7.22 -4.86
CA VAL A 36 -13.73 -7.74 -6.13
C VAL A 36 -13.24 -6.88 -7.30
N VAL A 37 -13.35 -7.41 -8.51
CA VAL A 37 -13.01 -6.66 -9.73
C VAL A 37 -13.94 -5.45 -9.83
N GLY A 38 -13.35 -4.27 -10.03
CA GLY A 38 -14.08 -3.00 -10.10
C GLY A 38 -14.00 -2.15 -8.82
N ASP A 39 -13.49 -2.70 -7.72
CA ASP A 39 -13.31 -1.94 -6.48
C ASP A 39 -12.24 -0.86 -6.63
N LYS A 40 -12.52 0.31 -6.06
CA LYS A 40 -11.54 1.38 -5.91
C LYS A 40 -10.58 1.03 -4.78
N VAL A 41 -9.28 0.98 -5.11
CA VAL A 41 -8.24 0.60 -4.15
C VAL A 41 -7.09 1.59 -4.14
N MET A 42 -6.53 1.81 -2.96
CA MET A 42 -5.22 2.45 -2.77
C MET A 42 -4.16 1.37 -2.58
N VAL A 43 -2.92 1.69 -2.92
CA VAL A 43 -1.81 0.72 -2.94
C VAL A 43 -0.61 1.28 -2.19
N LEU A 44 -0.03 0.46 -1.32
CA LEU A 44 1.28 0.73 -0.73
C LEU A 44 2.27 -0.29 -1.28
N ASN A 45 3.16 0.16 -2.17
CA ASN A 45 4.22 -0.68 -2.69
C ASN A 45 5.56 0.06 -2.60
N ARG A 46 6.65 -0.69 -2.47
CA ARG A 46 7.98 -0.09 -2.27
C ARG A 46 8.45 0.69 -3.50
N PHE A 47 8.16 0.20 -4.70
CA PHE A 47 8.59 0.80 -5.96
C PHE A 47 7.57 0.52 -7.08
N GLY A 48 7.70 1.25 -8.20
CA GLY A 48 6.96 0.93 -9.42
C GLY A 48 5.48 1.31 -9.40
N LEU A 49 5.13 2.46 -8.82
CA LEU A 49 3.76 2.98 -8.86
C LEU A 49 3.59 4.17 -9.83
N TRP A 50 4.67 4.70 -10.40
CA TRP A 50 4.63 5.75 -11.43
C TRP A 50 4.38 5.15 -12.82
N GLN A 51 3.21 4.55 -13.00
CA GLN A 51 2.76 3.94 -14.24
C GLN A 51 1.22 3.89 -14.25
N GLU A 52 0.63 3.83 -15.43
CA GLU A 52 -0.84 3.79 -15.58
C GLU A 52 -1.45 2.48 -15.04
N VAL A 53 -0.70 1.38 -15.10
CA VAL A 53 -1.15 0.05 -14.65
C VAL A 53 0.00 -0.67 -13.95
N ALA A 54 -0.24 -1.19 -12.74
CA ALA A 54 0.74 -1.95 -11.97
C ALA A 54 0.15 -3.26 -11.44
N VAL A 55 0.94 -4.33 -11.48
CA VAL A 55 0.58 -5.60 -10.83
C VAL A 55 1.18 -5.60 -9.43
N VAL A 56 0.32 -5.73 -8.41
CA VAL A 56 0.72 -5.72 -7.00
C VAL A 56 0.06 -6.87 -6.25
N PRO A 57 0.70 -7.40 -5.18
CA PRO A 57 0.06 -8.38 -4.31
C PRO A 57 -1.23 -7.83 -3.71
N SER A 58 -2.24 -8.68 -3.56
CA SER A 58 -3.53 -8.29 -2.94
C SER A 58 -3.37 -7.82 -1.50
N THR A 59 -2.30 -8.21 -0.81
CA THR A 59 -1.96 -7.77 0.55
C THR A 59 -1.48 -6.32 0.61
N HIS A 60 -1.06 -5.74 -0.52
CA HIS A 60 -0.58 -4.36 -0.61
C HIS A 60 -1.67 -3.37 -1.00
N THR A 61 -2.88 -3.86 -1.25
CA THR A 61 -4.02 -3.03 -1.64
C THR A 61 -4.97 -2.82 -0.46
N PHE A 62 -5.65 -1.69 -0.43
CA PHE A 62 -6.64 -1.33 0.59
C PHE A 62 -7.84 -0.69 -0.10
N LEU A 63 -9.05 -0.97 0.38
CA LEU A 63 -10.25 -0.37 -0.20
C LEU A 63 -10.27 1.12 0.10
N ILE A 64 -10.63 1.92 -0.91
CA ILE A 64 -10.87 3.34 -0.74
C ILE A 64 -12.28 3.50 -0.15
N PRO A 65 -12.44 4.23 0.98
CA PRO A 65 -13.75 4.52 1.56
C PRO A 65 -14.67 5.26 0.58
N GLU A 66 -15.98 5.09 0.75
CA GLU A 66 -16.96 5.85 -0.02
C GLU A 66 -16.85 7.34 0.31
N GLY A 67 -16.71 8.18 -0.72
CA GLY A 67 -16.58 9.63 -0.60
C GLY A 67 -15.14 10.17 -0.68
N MET A 68 -14.11 9.30 -0.67
CA MET A 68 -12.73 9.72 -0.85
C MET A 68 -12.33 9.76 -2.33
N SER A 69 -11.64 10.81 -2.75
CA SER A 69 -11.13 10.94 -4.13
C SER A 69 -9.91 10.05 -4.37
N PHE A 70 -9.53 9.85 -5.64
CA PHE A 70 -8.33 9.07 -5.95
C PHE A 70 -7.06 9.85 -5.57
N GLU A 71 -7.09 11.16 -5.68
CA GLU A 71 -6.01 12.07 -5.34
C GLU A 71 -5.72 12.03 -3.83
N GLU A 72 -6.77 12.09 -3.01
CA GLU A 72 -6.67 11.92 -1.56
C GLU A 72 -6.11 10.54 -1.24
N ALA A 73 -6.71 9.48 -1.79
CA ALA A 73 -6.30 8.11 -1.53
C ALA A 73 -4.84 7.81 -1.95
N ALA A 74 -4.31 8.50 -2.95
CA ALA A 74 -2.91 8.36 -3.38
C ALA A 74 -1.92 9.03 -2.42
N ALA A 75 -2.31 10.11 -1.73
CA ALA A 75 -1.45 10.86 -0.81
C ALA A 75 -1.32 10.23 0.59
N LEU A 76 -2.30 9.42 1.00
CA LEU A 76 -2.36 8.86 2.36
C LEU A 76 -1.32 7.78 2.68
N PRO A 77 -1.10 6.73 1.85
CA PRO A 77 -0.48 5.49 2.32
C PRO A 77 0.93 5.67 2.88
N VAL A 78 1.77 6.49 2.23
CA VAL A 78 3.15 6.67 2.69
C VAL A 78 3.20 7.63 3.88
N ASN A 79 2.49 8.76 3.80
CA ASN A 79 2.59 9.82 4.79
C ASN A 79 1.96 9.43 6.13
N TYR A 80 0.73 8.90 6.09
CA TYR A 80 -0.03 8.60 7.30
C TYR A 80 0.51 7.38 8.04
N ILE A 81 0.92 6.34 7.31
CA ILE A 81 1.50 5.15 7.95
C ILE A 81 2.80 5.51 8.65
N THR A 82 3.65 6.32 8.01
CA THR A 82 4.90 6.78 8.62
C THR A 82 4.62 7.60 9.88
N ALA A 83 3.69 8.55 9.82
CA ALA A 83 3.32 9.37 10.97
C ALA A 83 2.74 8.50 12.12
N TYR A 84 1.86 7.56 11.80
CA TYR A 84 1.25 6.65 12.77
C TYR A 84 2.32 5.80 13.49
N MET A 85 3.23 5.19 12.74
CA MET A 85 4.31 4.38 13.31
C MET A 85 5.22 5.23 14.22
N MET A 86 5.54 6.46 13.82
CA MET A 86 6.38 7.35 14.63
C MET A 86 5.70 7.77 15.94
N LEU A 87 4.40 8.04 15.92
CA LEU A 87 3.67 8.50 17.10
C LEU A 87 3.32 7.37 18.05
N PHE A 88 2.82 6.25 17.54
CA PHE A 88 2.23 5.19 18.37
C PHE A 88 3.17 4.00 18.58
N ASP A 89 3.84 3.52 17.54
CA ASP A 89 4.70 2.33 17.65
C ASP A 89 6.06 2.68 18.25
N PHE A 90 6.67 3.78 17.81
CA PHE A 90 7.99 4.22 18.28
C PHE A 90 7.89 5.25 19.41
N GLY A 91 7.01 6.25 19.27
CA GLY A 91 6.85 7.34 20.23
C GLY A 91 6.01 6.98 21.46
N ASN A 92 5.20 5.92 21.37
CA ASN A 92 4.27 5.48 22.42
C ASN A 92 3.48 6.65 23.03
N LEU A 93 2.93 7.51 22.17
CA LEU A 93 2.23 8.71 22.57
C LEU A 93 1.00 8.39 23.44
N ARG A 94 0.91 9.03 24.60
CA ARG A 94 -0.16 8.89 25.58
C ARG A 94 -0.95 10.18 25.75
N PRO A 95 -2.18 10.10 26.28
CA PRO A 95 -2.91 11.29 26.71
C PRO A 95 -2.05 12.14 27.65
N ASN A 96 -2.15 13.47 27.52
CA ASN A 96 -1.38 14.46 28.28
C ASN A 96 0.13 14.53 27.98
N GLN A 97 0.58 14.03 26.83
CA GLN A 97 1.94 14.24 26.33
C GLN A 97 1.99 15.28 25.20
N SER A 98 3.10 16.00 25.11
CA SER A 98 3.34 16.99 24.06
C SER A 98 4.22 16.42 22.95
N VAL A 99 3.93 16.79 21.70
CA VAL A 99 4.70 16.39 20.50
C VAL A 99 5.14 17.64 19.75
N LEU A 100 6.41 17.67 19.32
CA LEU A 100 6.92 18.67 18.39
C LEU A 100 6.87 18.12 16.96
N ILE A 101 6.12 18.79 16.09
CA ILE A 101 6.05 18.46 14.66
C ILE A 101 6.87 19.49 13.89
N HIS A 102 7.92 19.04 13.20
CA HIS A 102 8.70 19.88 12.31
C HIS A 102 8.03 19.97 10.94
N ALA A 103 8.08 21.15 10.31
CA ALA A 103 7.59 21.40 8.94
C ALA A 103 6.14 20.93 8.69
N ALA A 104 5.20 21.32 9.55
CA ALA A 104 3.78 20.95 9.44
C ALA A 104 2.97 21.77 8.41
N ALA A 105 3.63 22.39 7.44
CA ALA A 105 3.04 23.32 6.47
C ALA A 105 2.50 22.60 5.22
#